data_AF-A0A1Q5XXP7-F1
#
_entry.id   AF-A0A1Q5XXP7-F1
#
_cell.length_a   1.000
_cell.length_b   1.000
_cell.length_c   1.000
_cell.angle_alpha   90.00
_cell.angle_beta   90.00
_cell.angle_gamma   90.00
#
_symmetry.space_group_name_H-M   'P 1'
#
loop_
_entity.id
_entity.type
_entity.pdbx_description
1 polymer ?
#
loop_
_entity_poly.entity_id
_entity_poly.type
_entity_poly.pdbx_seq_one_letter_code
_entity_poly.pdbx_strand_id
1 'polypeptide(L)'
;MNLKDHILLWNHSFIEVIDIRRSSFSGSASDVRYKLPASAFLYIIRGSGKVLVDDYNYEFHSATIIHGGKGMLIEILRITEALEYYLVLLGKVLFDGFHAKVEESKQKLKEAGILEHTISIMEGGNNRSMAVVTRKQFGRGSQVIYEYLGMKAPEMVQQKIDSAAGGDGEPVSFEVLARYSGDYIFRSSYEGMADLTQDPIWNSIPAVKEGRLMEIDFGLSY
;
A
#
# COMPACT_ATOMS: atom_id res chain seq x y z
N MET A 1 -16.76 -4.99 11.40
CA MET A 1 -15.45 -4.48 10.92
C MET A 1 -15.74 -3.63 9.69
N ASN A 2 -15.28 -2.39 9.62
CA ASN A 2 -15.64 -1.48 8.52
C ASN A 2 -14.70 -1.68 7.29
N LEU A 3 -15.05 -1.11 6.14
CA LEU A 3 -14.27 -1.23 4.91
C LEU A 3 -12.81 -0.72 5.05
N LYS A 4 -12.57 0.32 5.85
CA LYS A 4 -11.22 0.83 6.14
C LYS A 4 -10.40 -0.16 6.97
N ASP A 5 -11.01 -0.82 7.95
CA ASP A 5 -10.36 -1.86 8.75
C ASP A 5 -9.98 -3.07 7.88
N HIS A 6 -10.85 -3.41 6.91
CA HIS A 6 -10.54 -4.42 5.90
C HIS A 6 -9.37 -3.99 5.01
N ILE A 7 -9.39 -2.77 4.45
CA ILE A 7 -8.30 -2.25 3.61
C ILE A 7 -6.98 -2.20 4.37
N LEU A 8 -7.00 -1.84 5.66
CA LEU A 8 -5.82 -1.88 6.54
C LEU A 8 -5.29 -3.31 6.66
N LEU A 9 -6.14 -4.27 6.98
CA LEU A 9 -5.74 -5.68 7.03
C LEU A 9 -5.17 -6.21 5.70
N TRP A 10 -5.65 -5.70 4.56
CA TRP A 10 -5.15 -6.04 3.22
C TRP A 10 -3.81 -5.38 2.90
N ASN A 11 -3.63 -4.10 3.20
CA ASN A 11 -2.36 -3.38 3.01
C ASN A 11 -1.23 -3.95 3.89
N HIS A 12 -1.59 -4.55 5.03
CA HIS A 12 -0.64 -5.05 6.00
C HIS A 12 -0.35 -6.55 5.89
N SER A 13 -1.12 -7.30 5.10
CA SER A 13 -0.82 -8.71 4.86
C SER A 13 0.11 -8.85 3.66
N PHE A 14 1.30 -9.43 3.85
CA PHE A 14 1.99 -10.09 2.76
C PHE A 14 1.08 -11.21 2.28
N ILE A 15 0.50 -11.00 1.10
CA ILE A 15 -0.33 -12.00 0.43
C ILE A 15 0.63 -13.01 -0.18
N GLU A 16 0.63 -14.21 0.37
CA GLU A 16 1.29 -15.35 -0.28
C GLU A 16 0.24 -16.08 -1.10
N VAL A 17 0.52 -16.32 -2.38
CA VAL A 17 -0.27 -17.26 -3.16
C VAL A 17 0.11 -18.66 -2.68
N ILE A 18 -0.77 -19.29 -1.89
CA ILE A 18 -0.54 -20.65 -1.38
C ILE A 18 -0.70 -21.66 -2.51
N ASP A 19 -1.71 -21.48 -3.35
CA ASP A 19 -2.12 -22.46 -4.34
C ASP A 19 -2.92 -21.79 -5.47
N ILE A 20 -2.79 -22.29 -6.69
CA ILE A 20 -3.56 -21.84 -7.85
C ILE A 20 -4.20 -23.07 -8.49
N ARG A 21 -5.53 -23.11 -8.50
CA ARG A 21 -6.30 -24.19 -9.11
C ARG A 21 -6.98 -23.70 -10.36
N ARG A 22 -6.85 -24.45 -11.45
CA ARG A 22 -7.64 -24.23 -12.68
C ARG A 22 -8.76 -25.25 -12.75
N SER A 23 -9.96 -24.79 -13.04
CA SER A 23 -11.12 -25.66 -13.21
C SER A 23 -11.92 -25.24 -14.44
N SER A 24 -12.51 -26.22 -15.11
CA SER A 24 -13.43 -26.03 -16.22
C SER A 24 -14.68 -26.87 -16.01
N PHE A 25 -15.85 -26.31 -16.35
CA PHE A 25 -17.15 -26.94 -16.18
C PHE A 25 -18.03 -26.71 -17.41
N SER A 26 -18.67 -27.77 -17.89
CA SER A 26 -19.65 -27.72 -18.99
C SER A 26 -20.81 -28.65 -18.65
N GLY A 27 -21.98 -28.11 -18.29
CA GLY A 27 -23.15 -28.91 -17.94
C GLY A 27 -24.30 -28.10 -17.34
N SER A 28 -25.49 -28.70 -17.24
CA SER A 28 -26.73 -28.04 -16.79
C SER A 28 -27.09 -28.29 -15.33
N ALA A 29 -26.18 -28.83 -14.52
CA ALA A 29 -26.37 -28.96 -13.08
C ALA A 29 -25.00 -28.83 -12.40
N SER A 30 -24.82 -27.77 -11.62
CA SER A 30 -23.66 -27.67 -10.75
C SER A 30 -24.11 -27.28 -9.35
N ASP A 31 -24.32 -28.27 -8.48
CA ASP A 31 -24.18 -28.07 -7.03
C ASP A 31 -22.69 -27.91 -6.69
N VAL A 32 -21.97 -27.03 -7.40
CA VAL A 32 -20.57 -26.73 -7.10
C VAL A 32 -20.59 -25.82 -5.89
N ARG A 33 -20.60 -26.47 -4.72
CA ARG A 33 -20.46 -25.85 -3.40
C ARG A 33 -19.04 -26.06 -2.93
N TYR A 34 -18.32 -24.99 -2.71
CA TYR A 34 -16.94 -25.03 -2.28
C TYR A 34 -16.73 -24.11 -1.08
N LYS A 35 -16.41 -24.71 0.07
CA LYS A 35 -16.03 -23.96 1.26
C LYS A 35 -14.57 -23.58 1.16
N LEU A 36 -14.29 -22.28 1.17
CA LEU A 36 -12.94 -21.76 0.97
C LEU A 36 -12.01 -22.15 2.15
N PRO A 37 -10.91 -22.89 1.91
CA PRO A 37 -9.98 -23.28 2.97
C PRO A 37 -9.07 -22.11 3.43
N ALA A 38 -8.95 -21.07 2.61
CA ALA A 38 -8.21 -19.84 2.83
C ALA A 38 -8.92 -18.68 2.11
N SER A 39 -8.50 -17.43 2.32
CA SER A 39 -9.01 -16.32 1.48
C SER A 39 -8.66 -16.60 0.02
N ALA A 40 -9.47 -16.17 -0.92
CA ALA A 40 -9.29 -16.53 -2.31
C ALA A 40 -9.81 -15.49 -3.29
N PHE A 41 -9.19 -15.46 -4.47
CA PHE A 41 -9.78 -14.86 -5.65
C PHE A 41 -10.24 -15.96 -6.61
N LEU A 42 -11.47 -15.82 -7.10
CA LEU A 42 -11.99 -16.57 -8.23
C LEU A 42 -11.91 -15.68 -9.46
N TYR A 43 -11.04 -16.01 -10.41
CA TYR A 43 -10.91 -15.29 -11.68
C TYR A 43 -11.56 -16.10 -12.80
N ILE A 44 -12.62 -15.56 -13.39
CA ILE A 44 -13.35 -16.20 -14.47
C ILE A 44 -12.59 -15.96 -15.78
N ILE A 45 -12.02 -17.01 -16.35
CA ILE A 45 -11.31 -16.96 -17.64
C ILE A 45 -12.33 -16.91 -18.76
N ARG A 46 -13.34 -17.79 -18.67
CA ARG A 46 -14.42 -17.90 -19.64
C ARG A 46 -15.72 -18.23 -18.93
N GLY A 47 -16.78 -17.61 -19.37
CA GLY A 47 -18.14 -18.01 -19.03
C GLY A 47 -18.93 -16.92 -18.34
N SER A 48 -20.23 -17.15 -18.23
CA SER A 48 -21.18 -16.22 -17.64
C SER A 48 -22.18 -16.96 -16.76
N GLY A 49 -22.68 -16.30 -15.72
CA GLY A 49 -23.52 -16.98 -14.74
C GLY A 49 -23.84 -16.17 -13.48
N LYS A 50 -24.38 -16.89 -12.48
CA LYS A 50 -24.56 -16.37 -11.13
C LYS A 50 -23.87 -17.27 -10.13
N VAL A 51 -23.27 -16.63 -9.13
CA VAL A 51 -22.58 -17.25 -8.02
C VAL A 51 -23.06 -16.63 -6.72
N LEU A 52 -23.23 -17.49 -5.73
CA LEU A 52 -23.49 -17.13 -4.37
C LEU A 52 -22.18 -17.18 -3.59
N VAL A 53 -21.85 -16.13 -2.87
CA VAL A 53 -20.76 -16.11 -1.89
C VAL A 53 -21.40 -15.82 -0.53
N ASP A 54 -21.46 -16.85 0.32
CA ASP A 54 -22.31 -16.91 1.51
C ASP A 54 -23.77 -16.53 1.19
N ASP A 55 -24.24 -15.36 1.62
CA ASP A 55 -25.62 -14.90 1.42
C ASP A 55 -25.76 -13.90 0.25
N TYR A 56 -24.65 -13.57 -0.43
CA TYR A 56 -24.61 -12.53 -1.45
C TYR A 56 -24.56 -13.12 -2.86
N ASN A 57 -25.50 -12.68 -3.70
CA ASN A 57 -25.58 -13.09 -5.09
C ASN A 57 -24.81 -12.13 -6.00
N TYR A 58 -23.96 -12.69 -6.85
CA TYR A 58 -23.20 -11.94 -7.85
C TYR A 58 -23.47 -12.52 -9.23
N GLU A 59 -23.61 -11.64 -10.22
CA GLU A 59 -23.49 -12.03 -11.63
C GLU A 59 -22.02 -11.97 -12.02
N PHE A 60 -21.58 -12.89 -12.86
CA PHE A 60 -20.23 -12.91 -13.39
C PHE A 60 -20.22 -13.15 -14.89
N HIS A 61 -19.15 -12.69 -15.52
CA HIS A 61 -18.80 -12.93 -16.92
C HIS A 61 -17.29 -13.20 -17.02
N SER A 62 -16.80 -13.48 -18.23
CA SER A 62 -15.37 -13.58 -18.48
C SER A 62 -14.65 -12.31 -17.99
N ALA A 63 -13.47 -12.49 -17.39
CA ALA A 63 -12.67 -11.49 -16.70
C ALA A 63 -13.24 -10.94 -15.38
N THR A 64 -14.34 -11.48 -14.85
CA THR A 64 -14.80 -11.15 -13.48
C THR A 64 -13.83 -11.73 -12.44
N ILE A 65 -13.49 -10.93 -11.41
CA ILE A 65 -12.80 -11.38 -10.21
C ILE A 65 -13.78 -11.31 -9.04
N ILE A 66 -13.88 -12.41 -8.29
CA ILE A 66 -14.68 -12.48 -7.07
C ILE A 66 -13.76 -12.81 -5.92
N HIS A 67 -13.91 -12.07 -4.82
CA HIS A 67 -13.16 -12.31 -3.59
C HIS A 67 -14.02 -13.04 -2.57
N GLY A 68 -13.44 -14.05 -1.92
CA GLY A 68 -14.06 -14.72 -0.77
C GLY A 68 -13.06 -14.93 0.35
N GLY A 69 -13.49 -14.71 1.59
CA GLY A 69 -12.69 -14.97 2.78
C GLY A 69 -12.63 -16.47 3.15
N LYS A 70 -11.63 -16.84 3.96
CA LYS A 70 -11.54 -18.19 4.54
C LYS A 70 -12.85 -18.58 5.24
N GLY A 71 -13.36 -19.76 4.92
CA GLY A 71 -14.57 -20.34 5.50
C GLY A 71 -15.86 -19.97 4.80
N MET A 72 -15.86 -18.97 3.90
CA MET A 72 -17.02 -18.62 3.08
C MET A 72 -17.36 -19.75 2.11
N LEU A 73 -18.65 -19.91 1.83
CA LEU A 73 -19.16 -20.86 0.86
C LEU A 73 -19.32 -20.17 -0.50
N ILE A 74 -18.72 -20.75 -1.53
CA ILE A 74 -18.97 -20.37 -2.93
C ILE A 74 -19.90 -21.41 -3.54
N GLU A 75 -21.01 -20.97 -4.12
CA GLU A 75 -21.96 -21.81 -4.85
C GLU A 75 -22.23 -21.25 -6.26
N ILE A 76 -21.88 -22.01 -7.31
CA ILE A 76 -22.21 -21.62 -8.69
C ILE A 76 -23.67 -21.99 -8.96
N LEU A 77 -24.57 -21.01 -8.86
CA LEU A 77 -26.01 -21.20 -8.99
C LEU A 77 -26.45 -21.51 -10.42
N ARG A 78 -25.85 -20.83 -11.41
CA ARG A 78 -26.16 -21.03 -12.82
C ARG A 78 -25.00 -20.63 -13.70
N ILE A 79 -24.82 -21.37 -14.78
CA ILE A 79 -23.95 -20.99 -15.90
C ILE A 79 -24.78 -20.92 -17.18
N THR A 80 -24.48 -19.96 -18.04
CA THR A 80 -25.12 -19.79 -19.36
C THR A 80 -24.29 -20.36 -20.50
N GLU A 81 -23.03 -20.70 -20.23
CA GLU A 81 -22.07 -21.28 -21.17
C GLU A 81 -20.99 -22.06 -20.40
N ALA A 82 -20.04 -22.68 -21.11
CA ALA A 82 -18.93 -23.39 -20.48
C ALA A 82 -18.09 -22.43 -19.60
N LEU A 83 -17.99 -22.78 -18.31
CA LEU A 83 -17.27 -22.01 -17.31
C LEU A 83 -15.83 -22.49 -17.21
N GLU A 84 -14.89 -21.56 -17.13
CA GLU A 84 -13.50 -21.81 -16.84
C GLU A 84 -12.96 -20.73 -15.90
N TYR A 85 -12.28 -21.13 -14.83
CA TYR A 85 -11.80 -20.21 -13.82
C TYR A 85 -10.49 -20.65 -13.17
N TYR A 86 -9.76 -19.68 -12.62
CA TYR A 86 -8.73 -19.89 -11.60
C TYR A 86 -9.29 -19.61 -10.21
N LEU A 87 -9.04 -20.51 -9.27
CA LEU A 87 -9.19 -20.27 -7.84
C LEU A 87 -7.79 -20.08 -7.26
N VAL A 88 -7.47 -18.85 -6.91
CA VAL A 88 -6.18 -18.45 -6.32
C VAL A 88 -6.37 -18.37 -4.81
N LEU A 89 -5.77 -19.30 -4.08
CA LEU A 89 -5.84 -19.37 -2.62
C LEU A 89 -4.71 -18.55 -2.01
N LEU A 90 -5.08 -17.70 -1.05
CA LEU A 90 -4.21 -16.72 -0.42
C LEU A 90 -3.99 -17.06 1.05
N GLY A 91 -2.72 -17.07 1.41
CA GLY A 91 -2.26 -17.20 2.78
C GLY A 91 -2.01 -15.84 3.39
N LYS A 92 -2.13 -15.81 4.71
CA LYS A 92 -1.48 -14.77 5.49
C LYS A 92 -0.10 -15.31 5.84
N VAL A 93 0.96 -14.66 5.36
CA VAL A 93 2.27 -14.81 6.02
C VAL A 93 2.13 -14.20 7.41
N LEU A 94 2.55 -14.94 8.44
CA LEU A 94 2.34 -14.56 9.83
C LEU A 94 2.98 -13.19 10.13
N PHE A 95 2.16 -12.30 10.67
CA PHE A 95 2.49 -10.92 11.07
C PHE A 95 3.68 -10.84 12.04
N ASP A 96 3.95 -11.92 12.78
CA ASP A 96 5.02 -12.00 13.78
C ASP A 96 6.41 -11.79 13.18
N GLY A 97 6.68 -12.34 12.00
CA GLY A 97 7.98 -12.17 11.34
C GLY A 97 8.22 -10.72 10.88
N PHE A 98 7.16 -10.03 10.48
CA PHE A 98 7.23 -8.62 10.12
C PHE A 98 7.46 -7.74 11.36
N HIS A 99 6.70 -7.94 12.44
CA HIS A 99 6.90 -7.18 13.67
C HIS A 99 8.26 -7.41 14.29
N ALA A 100 8.77 -8.65 14.28
CA ALA A 100 10.13 -8.94 14.73
C ALA A 100 11.17 -8.13 13.92
N LYS A 101 11.02 -8.05 12.59
CA LYS A 101 11.90 -7.23 11.73
C LYS A 101 11.75 -5.73 11.98
N VAL A 102 10.55 -5.24 12.27
CA VAL A 102 10.32 -3.83 12.63
C VAL A 102 11.04 -3.50 13.94
N GLU A 103 10.89 -4.32 14.97
CA GLU A 103 11.56 -4.10 16.25
C GLU A 103 13.09 -4.21 16.14
N GLU A 104 13.59 -5.18 15.37
CA GLU A 104 15.02 -5.27 15.03
C GLU A 104 15.52 -4.01 14.32
N SER A 105 14.73 -3.48 13.38
CA SER A 105 15.08 -2.26 12.64
C SER A 105 15.09 -1.03 13.53
N LYS A 106 14.12 -0.89 14.45
CA LYS A 106 14.13 0.18 15.46
C LYS A 106 15.37 0.13 16.32
N GLN A 107 15.79 -1.06 16.76
CA GLN A 107 16.99 -1.22 17.57
C GLN A 107 18.25 -0.79 16.79
N LYS A 108 18.39 -1.22 15.53
CA LYS A 108 19.49 -0.79 14.64
C LYS A 108 19.52 0.73 14.42
N LEU A 109 18.36 1.32 14.16
CA LEU A 109 18.23 2.78 14.00
C LEU A 109 18.55 3.54 15.29
N LYS A 110 18.18 2.99 16.45
CA LYS A 110 18.51 3.55 17.77
C LYS A 110 20.01 3.50 18.04
N GLU A 111 20.65 2.36 17.78
CA GLU A 111 22.10 2.19 17.93
C GLU A 111 22.90 3.12 17.00
N ALA A 112 22.38 3.36 15.79
CA ALA A 112 22.94 4.34 14.86
C ALA A 112 22.65 5.81 15.24
N GLY A 113 21.84 6.07 16.27
CA GLY A 113 21.43 7.42 16.67
C GLY A 113 20.43 8.09 15.72
N ILE A 114 19.77 7.32 14.85
CA ILE A 114 18.87 7.83 13.80
C ILE A 114 17.41 7.86 14.24
N LEU A 115 17.00 6.97 15.16
CA LEU A 115 15.59 6.75 15.49
C LEU A 115 14.85 8.02 15.98
N GLU A 116 15.54 8.89 16.71
CA GLU A 116 14.97 10.12 17.29
C GLU A 116 15.00 11.32 16.33
N HIS A 117 15.64 11.18 15.16
CA HIS A 117 15.65 12.23 14.16
C HIS A 117 14.30 12.34 13.44
N THR A 118 14.00 13.56 13.00
CA THR A 118 12.80 13.85 12.24
C THR A 118 13.00 13.53 10.76
N ILE A 119 11.99 12.92 10.14
CA ILE A 119 12.00 12.53 8.74
C ILE A 119 10.93 13.30 7.99
N SER A 120 11.28 13.83 6.82
CA SER A 120 10.32 14.30 5.83
C SER A 120 10.31 13.40 4.61
N ILE A 121 9.12 13.18 4.06
CA ILE A 121 8.94 12.46 2.80
C ILE A 121 8.35 13.45 1.80
N MET A 122 9.02 13.60 0.67
CA MET A 122 8.69 14.60 -0.34
C MET A 122 8.62 13.96 -1.74
N GLU A 123 7.81 14.54 -2.61
CA GLU A 123 7.70 14.14 -4.01
C GLU A 123 8.06 15.37 -4.86
N GLY A 124 9.17 15.26 -5.60
CA GLY A 124 9.60 16.32 -6.51
C GLY A 124 8.64 16.45 -7.69
N GLY A 125 8.27 17.66 -8.07
CA GLY A 125 7.45 17.90 -9.26
C GLY A 125 8.24 18.49 -10.42
N ASN A 126 7.55 18.68 -11.55
CA ASN A 126 8.05 19.56 -12.61
C ASN A 126 8.00 21.02 -12.15
N ASN A 127 8.69 21.92 -12.86
CA ASN A 127 8.61 23.38 -12.64
C ASN A 127 8.84 23.83 -11.19
N ARG A 128 9.83 23.24 -10.50
CA ARG A 128 10.22 23.62 -9.13
C ARG A 128 9.04 23.53 -8.15
N SER A 129 8.26 22.44 -8.25
CA SER A 129 7.20 22.11 -7.29
C SER A 129 7.63 20.98 -6.36
N MET A 130 7.06 20.96 -5.15
CA MET A 130 7.32 19.93 -4.14
C MET A 130 6.01 19.59 -3.42
N ALA A 131 5.68 18.31 -3.34
CA ALA A 131 4.64 17.83 -2.44
C ALA A 131 5.26 17.19 -1.20
N VAL A 132 4.72 17.46 -0.02
CA VAL A 132 5.17 16.88 1.25
C VAL A 132 4.11 15.91 1.76
N VAL A 133 4.52 14.70 2.13
CA VAL A 133 3.61 13.70 2.69
C VAL A 133 3.22 14.10 4.11
N THR A 134 1.92 14.24 4.34
CA THR A 134 1.34 14.73 5.60
C THR A 134 0.43 13.71 6.27
N ARG A 135 0.46 12.45 5.81
CA ARG A 135 -0.26 11.32 6.42
C ARG A 135 0.57 10.05 6.55
N LYS A 136 0.22 9.24 7.56
CA LYS A 136 0.79 7.90 7.78
C LYS A 136 0.44 6.90 6.67
N GLN A 137 -0.68 7.07 5.98
CA GLN A 137 -1.24 6.06 5.06
C GLN A 137 -1.37 6.62 3.64
N PHE A 138 -0.24 7.05 3.06
CA PHE A 138 -0.22 7.60 1.69
C PHE A 138 0.70 6.83 0.72
N GLY A 139 1.33 5.74 1.17
CA GLY A 139 2.43 5.11 0.45
C GLY A 139 3.73 5.90 0.65
N ARG A 140 4.67 5.83 -0.31
CA ARG A 140 5.98 6.52 -0.27
C ARG A 140 6.83 6.18 0.97
N GLY A 141 6.55 5.05 1.61
CA GLY A 141 7.18 4.65 2.87
C GLY A 141 6.65 5.37 4.12
N SER A 142 5.62 6.23 4.03
CA SER A 142 5.13 6.99 5.18
C SER A 142 4.56 6.11 6.30
N GLN A 143 4.00 4.96 5.93
CA GLN A 143 3.52 3.98 6.90
C GLN A 143 4.68 3.27 7.61
N VAL A 144 5.74 2.92 6.87
CA VAL A 144 6.94 2.34 7.46
C VAL A 144 7.59 3.30 8.44
N ILE A 145 7.79 4.56 8.04
CA ILE A 145 8.50 5.56 8.84
C ILE A 145 7.67 6.03 10.04
N TYR A 146 6.45 6.51 9.83
CA TYR A 146 5.67 7.19 10.87
C TYR A 146 4.77 6.28 11.70
N GLU A 147 4.36 5.12 11.17
CA GLU A 147 3.49 4.18 11.88
C GLU A 147 4.30 3.03 12.48
N TYR A 148 5.09 2.32 11.66
CA TYR A 148 5.79 1.13 12.13
C TYR A 148 7.06 1.42 12.91
N LEU A 149 7.99 2.19 12.33
CA LEU A 149 9.21 2.60 13.01
C LEU A 149 8.93 3.63 14.10
N GLY A 150 7.81 4.37 13.99
CA GLY A 150 7.38 5.36 14.97
C GLY A 150 8.26 6.62 14.99
N MET A 151 9.01 6.85 13.90
CA MET A 151 9.83 8.05 13.76
C MET A 151 8.93 9.27 13.60
N LYS A 152 9.43 10.43 14.06
CA LYS A 152 8.68 11.68 14.03
C LYS A 152 8.87 12.40 12.70
N ALA A 153 7.86 13.15 12.29
CA ALA A 153 7.99 14.16 11.25
C ALA A 153 8.42 15.50 11.88
N PRO A 154 8.94 16.47 11.11
CA PRO A 154 9.14 17.83 11.64
C PRO A 154 7.81 18.44 12.10
N GLU A 155 7.86 19.39 13.04
CA GLU A 155 6.70 19.89 13.78
C GLU A 155 5.49 20.25 12.88
N MET A 156 5.71 20.99 11.79
CA MET A 156 4.64 21.37 10.85
C MET A 156 3.95 20.16 10.21
N VAL A 157 4.70 19.12 9.88
CA VAL A 157 4.18 17.90 9.26
C VAL A 157 3.53 17.01 10.33
N GLN A 158 4.16 16.90 11.51
CA GLN A 158 3.64 16.10 12.62
C GLN A 158 2.27 16.59 13.08
N GLN A 159 2.07 17.91 13.21
CA GLN A 159 0.77 18.49 13.56
C GLN A 159 -0.32 18.12 12.54
N LYS A 160 0.00 18.10 11.24
CA LYS A 160 -0.94 17.69 10.17
C LYS A 160 -1.25 16.20 10.23
N ILE A 161 -0.23 15.36 10.47
CA ILE A 161 -0.38 13.92 10.67
C ILE A 161 -1.30 13.65 11.86
N ASP A 162 -1.04 14.29 13.01
CA ASP A 162 -1.74 14.02 14.27
C ASP A 162 -3.20 14.52 14.25
N SER A 163 -3.44 15.69 13.64
CA SER A 163 -4.79 16.25 13.47
C SER A 163 -5.57 15.62 12.31
N ALA A 164 -4.93 14.76 11.51
CA ALA A 164 -5.47 14.23 10.26
C ALA A 164 -5.98 15.34 9.31
N ALA A 165 -5.40 16.54 9.40
CA ALA A 165 -5.74 17.72 8.60
C ALA A 165 -4.98 17.73 7.27
N GLY A 166 -5.61 18.29 6.23
CA GLY A 166 -5.02 18.40 4.90
C GLY A 166 -5.20 17.16 4.01
N GLY A 167 -4.54 17.18 2.84
CA GLY A 167 -4.48 16.05 1.92
C GLY A 167 -3.48 14.99 2.35
N ASP A 168 -3.37 13.90 1.59
CA ASP A 168 -2.42 12.84 1.89
C ASP A 168 -0.96 13.26 1.58
N GLY A 169 -0.79 14.07 0.53
CA GLY A 169 0.38 14.89 0.26
C GLY A 169 -0.04 16.31 -0.10
N GLU A 170 0.69 17.31 0.37
CA GLU A 170 0.34 18.73 0.23
C GLU A 170 1.41 19.45 -0.61
N PRO A 171 1.02 20.25 -1.62
CA PRO A 171 1.96 21.11 -2.33
C PRO A 171 2.50 22.19 -1.38
N VAL A 172 3.83 22.29 -1.29
CA VAL A 172 4.54 23.23 -0.42
C VAL A 172 5.43 24.11 -1.28
N SER A 173 5.36 25.43 -1.08
CA SER A 173 6.24 26.37 -1.79
C SER A 173 7.67 26.30 -1.25
N PHE A 174 8.65 26.58 -2.10
CA PHE A 174 10.07 26.46 -1.75
C PHE A 174 10.47 27.42 -0.63
N GLU A 175 9.84 28.60 -0.55
CA GLU A 175 10.12 29.62 0.46
C GLU A 175 9.82 29.14 1.88
N VAL A 176 8.89 28.20 2.04
CA VAL A 176 8.51 27.63 3.34
C VAL A 176 8.95 26.18 3.50
N LEU A 177 9.52 25.56 2.47
CA LEU A 177 9.88 24.14 2.43
C LEU A 177 10.84 23.73 3.55
N ALA A 178 11.72 24.64 3.98
CA ALA A 178 12.60 24.45 5.12
C ALA A 178 11.84 24.12 6.42
N ARG A 179 10.64 24.67 6.64
CA ARG A 179 9.81 24.37 7.82
C ARG A 179 9.15 22.99 7.77
N TYR A 180 9.04 22.43 6.57
CA TYR A 180 8.53 21.09 6.31
C TYR A 180 9.67 20.06 6.20
N SER A 181 10.92 20.48 6.41
CA SER A 181 12.10 19.62 6.29
C SER A 181 12.56 19.15 7.67
N GLY A 182 12.58 17.84 7.88
CA GLY A 182 13.17 17.21 9.06
C GLY A 182 14.69 17.17 8.97
N ASP A 183 15.29 16.44 9.90
CA ASP A 183 16.73 16.17 9.92
C ASP A 183 17.15 15.38 8.66
N TYR A 184 16.31 14.45 8.20
CA TYR A 184 16.51 13.70 6.96
C TYR A 184 15.33 13.90 6.00
N ILE A 185 15.61 13.83 4.71
CA ILE A 185 14.61 13.93 3.65
C ILE A 185 14.68 12.70 2.78
N PHE A 186 13.56 12.01 2.61
CA PHE A 186 13.35 11.08 1.50
C PHE A 186 12.60 11.81 0.41
N ARG A 187 13.17 11.86 -0.80
CA ARG A 187 12.56 12.52 -1.95
C ARG A 187 12.36 11.51 -3.08
N SER A 188 11.13 11.39 -3.57
CA SER A 188 10.88 10.62 -4.79
C SER A 188 11.41 11.36 -6.00
N SER A 189 12.19 10.64 -6.82
CA SER A 189 12.81 11.12 -8.05
C SER A 189 12.29 10.36 -9.26
N TYR A 190 12.08 11.07 -10.37
CA TYR A 190 11.68 10.50 -11.66
C TYR A 190 12.23 11.34 -12.82
N GLU A 191 12.29 10.74 -14.01
CA GLU A 191 12.75 11.40 -15.22
C GLU A 191 11.83 12.57 -15.61
N GLY A 192 12.41 13.76 -15.78
CA GLY A 192 11.66 14.98 -16.12
C GLY A 192 11.21 15.83 -14.93
N MET A 193 11.57 15.45 -13.69
CA MET A 193 11.41 16.34 -12.54
C MET A 193 12.34 17.56 -12.63
N ALA A 194 12.05 18.60 -11.86
CA ALA A 194 12.92 19.77 -11.80
C ALA A 194 14.33 19.42 -11.28
N ASP A 195 15.36 19.88 -11.98
CA ASP A 195 16.75 19.86 -11.52
C ASP A 195 16.96 20.95 -10.47
N LEU A 196 17.22 20.53 -9.23
CA LEU A 196 17.44 21.41 -8.08
C LEU A 196 18.92 21.49 -7.70
N THR A 197 19.84 20.92 -8.49
CA THR A 197 21.27 20.84 -8.14
C THR A 197 21.90 22.21 -7.90
N GLN A 198 21.47 23.23 -8.65
CA GLN A 198 21.96 24.62 -8.53
C GLN A 198 20.99 25.54 -7.79
N ASP A 199 19.96 24.99 -7.14
CA ASP A 199 18.92 25.76 -6.49
C ASP A 199 19.37 26.28 -5.11
N PRO A 200 19.48 27.60 -4.90
CA PRO A 200 20.01 28.14 -3.65
C PRO A 200 19.07 27.91 -2.45
N ILE A 201 17.75 27.89 -2.67
CA ILE A 201 16.78 27.65 -1.59
C ILE A 201 16.83 26.19 -1.17
N TRP A 202 16.76 25.27 -2.12
CA TRP A 202 16.90 23.83 -1.85
C TRP A 202 18.22 23.50 -1.16
N ASN A 203 19.34 24.00 -1.68
CA ASN A 203 20.68 23.73 -1.14
C ASN A 203 20.93 24.42 0.23
N SER A 204 20.07 25.36 0.63
CA SER A 204 20.12 25.98 1.97
C SER A 204 19.42 25.17 3.06
N ILE A 205 18.60 24.17 2.69
CA ILE A 205 17.92 23.31 3.65
C ILE A 205 18.98 22.47 4.39
N PRO A 206 18.99 22.44 5.74
CA PRO A 206 20.02 21.75 6.51
C PRO A 206 20.23 20.29 6.12
N ALA A 207 19.14 19.52 5.93
CA ALA A 207 19.23 18.12 5.52
C ALA A 207 19.91 17.95 4.15
N VAL A 208 19.64 18.83 3.19
CA VAL A 208 20.28 18.79 1.86
C VAL A 208 21.75 19.16 1.98
N LYS A 209 22.04 20.28 2.65
CA LYS A 209 23.40 20.79 2.85
C LYS A 209 24.31 19.80 3.56
N GLU A 210 23.77 19.03 4.50
CA GLU A 210 24.52 18.08 5.33
C GLU A 210 24.48 16.65 4.78
N GLY A 211 24.02 16.46 3.53
CA GLY A 211 24.06 15.15 2.85
C GLY A 211 23.05 14.12 3.39
N ARG A 212 21.99 14.57 4.06
CA ARG A 212 20.90 13.75 4.62
C ARG A 212 19.66 13.70 3.72
N LEU A 213 19.87 13.86 2.41
CA LEU A 213 18.87 13.65 1.38
C LEU A 213 19.04 12.25 0.78
N MET A 214 17.97 11.45 0.83
CA MET A 214 17.86 10.18 0.13
C MET A 214 16.91 10.34 -1.03
N GLU A 215 17.42 10.16 -2.25
CA GLU A 215 16.58 10.06 -3.43
C GLU A 215 16.08 8.61 -3.57
N ILE A 216 14.77 8.43 -3.69
CA ILE A 216 14.11 7.15 -3.91
C ILE A 216 13.50 7.13 -5.31
N ASP A 217 13.55 5.98 -5.97
CA ASP A 217 12.91 5.81 -7.28
C ASP A 217 11.39 5.89 -7.11
N PHE A 218 10.75 6.75 -7.90
CA PHE A 218 9.30 6.91 -7.91
C PHE A 218 8.53 5.59 -8.08
N GLY A 219 9.07 4.63 -8.85
CA GLY A 219 8.46 3.30 -9.04
C GLY A 219 8.42 2.43 -7.78
N LEU A 220 9.20 2.78 -6.74
CA LEU A 220 9.23 2.08 -5.45
C LEU A 220 8.40 2.79 -4.37
N SER A 221 7.73 3.90 -4.73
CA SER A 221 7.09 4.81 -3.78
C SER A 221 5.57 4.68 -3.72
N TYR A 222 4.96 3.66 -4.35
CA TYR A 222 3.51 3.42 -4.38
C TYR A 222 3.11 2.07 -3.81
#